data_AF-A0A8T0PQC7-F1
#
_entry.id   AF-A0A8T0PQC7-F1
#
_cell.length_a   1.000
_cell.length_b   1.000
_cell.length_c   1.000
_cell.angle_alpha   90.00
_cell.angle_beta   90.00
_cell.angle_gamma   90.00
#
_symmetry.space_group_name_H-M   'P 1'
#
loop_
_entity.id
_entity.type
_entity.pdbx_description
1 polymer ?
#
loop_
_entity_poly.entity_id
_entity_poly.type
_entity_poly.pdbx_seq_one_letter_code
_entity_poly.pdbx_strand_id
1 'polypeptide(L)'
;MKPEFFDACVTPLGWNQVDCLREHVKKSGLAEKIELVICSPLLRTMQTAVGVFGGENYTNGISAPPLMVENAADSGRPAISNLNCPPFLAVETCRERLGANPCDKRRSITEYRTLFPAIDFSLIENDEDVLWVPDVRETFESLGERGRKFIDWLWTREEKEIAIVTHSGLLWHTLRMDSKECHPTVRHEVSKYFANCELRSLVLVDRSMLGSDSPSYNYPGKIPDGVDLPSDVADKKQLEEEAQERTEPV
;
A
#
# COMPACT_ATOMS: atom_id res chain seq x y z
N MET A 1 4.81 20.38 27.55
CA MET A 1 4.27 19.95 26.24
C MET A 1 4.25 21.18 25.34
N LYS A 2 4.74 21.10 24.09
CA LYS A 2 4.82 22.22 23.14
C LYS A 2 3.65 22.11 22.15
N PRO A 3 2.53 22.83 22.35
CA PRO A 3 1.33 22.70 21.53
C PRO A 3 1.59 23.04 20.06
N GLU A 4 2.63 23.84 19.77
CA GLU A 4 3.03 24.17 18.40
C GLU A 4 3.46 22.96 17.56
N PHE A 5 3.73 21.81 18.19
CA PHE A 5 4.06 20.57 17.50
C PHE A 5 2.88 19.61 17.36
N PHE A 6 1.67 20.03 17.75
CA PHE A 6 0.48 19.22 17.55
C PHE A 6 0.30 18.85 16.09
N ASP A 7 0.18 17.54 15.81
CA ASP A 7 -0.01 16.97 14.47
C ASP A 7 0.78 17.70 13.37
N ALA A 8 2.10 17.78 13.57
CA ALA A 8 2.97 18.62 12.76
C ALA A 8 2.85 18.32 11.26
N CYS A 9 2.83 19.38 10.45
CA CYS A 9 2.86 19.30 8.99
C CYS A 9 4.26 18.99 8.46
N VAL A 10 4.33 18.63 7.17
CA VAL A 10 5.58 18.50 6.42
C VAL A 10 6.26 19.87 6.30
N THR A 11 7.54 19.94 6.66
CA THR A 11 8.35 21.15 6.54
C THR A 11 8.71 21.47 5.07
N PRO A 12 9.21 22.67 4.75
CA PRO A 12 9.69 22.97 3.40
C PRO A 12 10.77 21.99 2.89
N LEU A 13 11.70 21.57 3.76
CA LEU A 13 12.68 20.54 3.42
C LEU A 13 12.00 19.18 3.18
N GLY A 14 11.01 18.83 4.00
CA GLY A 14 10.24 17.60 3.81
C GLY A 14 9.49 17.58 2.47
N TRP A 15 8.93 18.71 2.03
CA TRP A 15 8.29 18.81 0.72
C TRP A 15 9.28 18.65 -0.42
N ASN A 16 10.51 19.18 -0.31
CA ASN A 16 11.56 18.90 -1.28
C ASN A 16 11.88 17.40 -1.36
N GLN A 17 11.92 16.71 -0.22
CA GLN A 17 12.13 15.26 -0.17
C GLN A 17 10.97 14.49 -0.82
N VAL A 18 9.72 14.91 -0.57
CA VAL A 18 8.51 14.39 -1.21
C VAL A 18 8.58 14.55 -2.73
N ASP A 19 9.00 15.72 -3.22
CA ASP A 19 9.13 15.98 -4.67
C ASP A 19 10.20 15.09 -5.30
N CYS A 20 11.36 14.95 -4.66
CA CYS A 20 12.41 14.03 -5.12
C CYS A 20 11.91 12.58 -5.20
N LEU A 21 11.14 12.13 -4.19
CA LEU A 21 10.60 10.78 -4.16
C LEU A 21 9.51 10.60 -5.23
N ARG A 22 8.59 11.56 -5.40
CA ARG A 22 7.57 11.55 -6.47
C ARG A 22 8.20 11.36 -7.83
N GLU A 23 9.24 12.14 -8.13
CA GLU A 23 9.98 12.04 -9.39
C GLU A 23 10.60 10.64 -9.59
N HIS A 24 11.17 10.07 -8.54
CA HIS A 24 11.75 8.73 -8.59
C HIS A 24 10.68 7.64 -8.84
N VAL A 25 9.56 7.68 -8.12
CA VAL A 25 8.46 6.71 -8.24
C VAL A 25 7.84 6.76 -9.64
N LYS A 26 7.69 7.95 -10.24
CA LYS A 26 7.23 8.09 -11.63
C LYS A 26 8.24 7.56 -12.64
N LYS A 27 9.50 7.98 -12.54
CA LYS A 27 10.55 7.58 -13.50
C LYS A 27 10.85 6.09 -13.49
N SER A 28 10.65 5.43 -12.34
CA SER A 28 10.88 3.99 -12.19
C SER A 28 9.73 3.13 -12.69
N GLY A 29 8.58 3.72 -13.04
CA GLY A 29 7.39 2.96 -13.39
C GLY A 29 6.71 2.29 -12.18
N LEU A 30 7.04 2.72 -10.96
CA LEU A 30 6.48 2.17 -9.73
C LEU A 30 5.08 2.73 -9.46
N ALA A 31 4.82 3.98 -9.83
CA ALA A 31 3.51 4.63 -9.66
C ALA A 31 2.38 3.82 -10.31
N GLU A 32 2.62 3.26 -11.50
CA GLU A 32 1.64 2.50 -12.28
C GLU A 32 1.37 1.10 -11.72
N LYS A 33 2.22 0.60 -10.83
CA LYS A 33 2.07 -0.72 -10.21
C LYS A 33 1.29 -0.68 -8.90
N ILE A 34 1.29 0.45 -8.21
CA ILE A 34 0.67 0.55 -6.90
C ILE A 34 -0.84 0.48 -7.04
N GLU A 35 -1.45 -0.47 -6.35
CA GLU A 35 -2.89 -0.73 -6.35
C GLU A 35 -3.59 -0.03 -5.17
N LEU A 36 -2.86 0.24 -4.08
CA LEU A 36 -3.36 0.91 -2.88
C LEU A 36 -2.26 1.72 -2.19
N VAL A 37 -2.59 2.93 -1.74
CA VAL A 37 -1.73 3.70 -0.83
C VAL A 37 -2.33 3.70 0.56
N ILE A 38 -1.58 3.18 1.53
CA ILE A 38 -1.95 3.19 2.95
C ILE A 38 -1.12 4.23 3.67
N CYS A 39 -1.76 5.04 4.50
CA CYS A 39 -1.08 6.04 5.31
C CYS A 39 -1.55 6.01 6.76
N SER A 40 -0.65 6.38 7.69
CA SER A 40 -1.11 6.69 9.04
C SER A 40 -1.92 7.98 9.02
N PRO A 41 -2.98 8.11 9.86
CA PRO A 41 -3.77 9.33 9.98
C PRO A 41 -3.06 10.37 10.85
N LEU A 42 -1.85 10.76 10.44
CA LEU A 42 -1.12 11.91 10.97
C LEU A 42 -0.81 12.83 9.80
N LEU A 43 -0.91 14.15 10.01
CA LEU A 43 -0.88 15.14 8.93
C LEU A 43 0.36 15.00 8.05
N ARG A 44 1.55 14.91 8.66
CA ARG A 44 2.81 14.70 7.94
C ARG A 44 2.80 13.48 7.01
N THR A 45 2.14 12.41 7.44
CA THR A 45 2.09 11.14 6.71
C THR A 45 1.14 11.23 5.54
N MET A 46 -0.05 11.80 5.74
CA MET A 46 -1.03 12.01 4.68
C MET A 46 -0.49 12.98 3.63
N GLN A 47 0.13 14.10 4.04
CA GLN A 47 0.80 15.05 3.13
C GLN A 47 1.91 14.38 2.31
N THR A 48 2.73 13.54 2.95
CA THR A 48 3.75 12.75 2.25
C THR A 48 3.11 11.80 1.25
N ALA A 49 2.08 11.06 1.65
CA ALA A 49 1.41 10.08 0.80
C ALA A 49 0.80 10.73 -0.45
N VAL A 50 -0.03 11.76 -0.28
CA VAL A 50 -0.67 12.46 -1.41
C VAL A 50 0.36 13.18 -2.27
N GLY A 51 1.41 13.73 -1.66
CA GLY A 51 2.50 14.38 -2.38
C GLY A 51 3.26 13.42 -3.29
N VAL A 52 3.60 12.22 -2.80
CA VAL A 52 4.36 11.23 -3.57
C VAL A 52 3.49 10.50 -4.59
N PHE A 53 2.32 10.03 -4.17
CA PHE A 53 1.52 9.06 -4.95
C PHE A 53 0.23 9.64 -5.52
N GLY A 54 -0.14 10.88 -5.21
CA GLY A 54 -1.35 11.51 -5.72
C GLY A 54 -1.25 11.89 -7.21
N GLY A 55 -2.40 12.16 -7.82
CA GLY A 55 -2.51 12.58 -9.22
C GLY A 55 -1.84 13.91 -9.53
N GLU A 56 -1.80 14.29 -10.81
CA GLU A 56 -1.27 15.60 -11.24
C GLU A 56 -2.20 16.75 -10.85
N ASN A 57 -1.79 17.98 -11.15
CA ASN A 57 -2.61 19.16 -10.90
C ASN A 57 -3.98 19.03 -11.56
N TYR A 58 -5.01 19.46 -10.84
CA TYR A 58 -6.41 19.40 -11.26
C TYR A 58 -6.62 20.11 -12.62
N THR A 59 -6.83 19.34 -13.69
CA THR A 59 -7.19 19.88 -15.00
C THR A 59 -8.71 20.04 -15.08
N ASN A 60 -9.17 21.28 -15.26
CA ASN A 60 -10.57 21.69 -15.36
C ASN A 60 -11.43 20.72 -16.19
N GLY A 61 -12.42 20.07 -15.57
CA GLY A 61 -13.50 19.38 -16.29
C GLY A 61 -14.13 18.16 -15.61
N ILE A 62 -13.48 17.56 -14.60
CA ILE A 62 -14.02 16.39 -13.89
C ILE A 62 -14.27 16.76 -12.43
N SER A 63 -15.53 16.67 -11.99
CA SER A 63 -15.97 17.00 -10.62
C SER A 63 -15.65 15.86 -9.64
N ALA A 64 -14.36 15.59 -9.42
CA ALA A 64 -13.91 14.65 -8.38
C ALA A 64 -13.32 15.43 -7.19
N PRO A 65 -13.56 15.00 -5.94
CA PRO A 65 -12.92 15.61 -4.78
C PRO A 65 -11.39 15.47 -4.86
N PRO A 66 -10.60 16.50 -4.53
CA PRO A 66 -9.15 16.39 -4.55
C PRO A 66 -8.65 15.41 -3.48
N LEU A 67 -7.48 14.81 -3.68
CA LEU A 67 -6.76 14.08 -2.63
C LEU A 67 -6.26 15.02 -1.54
N MET A 68 -5.86 16.24 -1.92
CA MET A 68 -5.46 17.29 -0.99
C MET A 68 -5.93 18.63 -1.53
N VAL A 69 -6.60 19.42 -0.69
CA VAL A 69 -7.01 20.78 -1.07
C VAL A 69 -5.81 21.72 -1.20
N GLU A 70 -5.99 22.83 -1.91
CA GLU A 70 -4.97 23.86 -2.01
C GLU A 70 -4.59 24.40 -0.62
N ASN A 71 -3.30 24.57 -0.39
CA ASN A 71 -2.74 25.07 0.86
C ASN A 71 -3.20 24.30 2.12
N ALA A 72 -3.46 22.99 1.99
CA ALA A 72 -3.85 22.15 3.13
C ALA A 72 -2.84 22.28 4.28
N ALA A 73 -3.32 22.73 5.44
CA ALA A 73 -2.53 23.01 6.63
C ALA A 73 -1.30 23.91 6.38
N ASP A 74 -1.51 25.01 5.67
CA ASP A 74 -0.49 26.04 5.37
C ASP A 74 0.75 25.50 4.66
N SER A 75 0.57 24.45 3.85
CA SER A 75 1.66 23.80 3.13
C SER A 75 2.24 24.62 1.99
N GLY A 76 1.52 25.64 1.50
CA GLY A 76 1.88 26.39 0.29
C GLY A 76 1.83 25.55 -1.00
N ARG A 77 1.19 24.37 -0.96
CA ARG A 77 1.12 23.43 -2.08
C ARG A 77 -0.18 23.64 -2.87
N PRO A 78 -0.16 23.44 -4.21
CA PRO A 78 -1.39 23.38 -4.99
C PRO A 78 -2.24 22.19 -4.57
N ALA A 79 -3.52 22.22 -4.95
CA ALA A 79 -4.39 21.05 -4.79
C ALA A 79 -3.83 19.85 -5.57
N ILE A 80 -3.94 18.66 -4.98
CA ILE A 80 -3.50 17.39 -5.58
C ILE A 80 -4.73 16.60 -5.99
N SER A 81 -4.77 16.19 -7.26
CA SER A 81 -5.90 15.43 -7.83
C SER A 81 -5.94 13.99 -7.33
N ASN A 82 -7.14 13.41 -7.27
CA ASN A 82 -7.36 11.98 -7.07
C ASN A 82 -7.47 11.20 -8.39
N LEU A 83 -7.24 11.86 -9.53
CA LEU A 83 -7.30 11.24 -10.85
C LEU A 83 -5.94 10.60 -11.20
N ASN A 84 -6.00 9.45 -11.86
CA ASN A 84 -4.82 8.69 -12.31
C ASN A 84 -3.85 8.35 -11.17
N CYS A 85 -4.40 8.07 -9.98
CA CYS A 85 -3.65 7.54 -8.84
C CYS A 85 -4.46 6.42 -8.17
N PRO A 86 -3.81 5.53 -7.41
CA PRO A 86 -4.50 4.51 -6.63
C PRO A 86 -5.43 5.12 -5.55
N PRO A 87 -6.37 4.32 -5.00
CA PRO A 87 -7.09 4.69 -3.78
C PRO A 87 -6.14 4.91 -2.59
N PHE A 88 -6.58 5.77 -1.67
CA PHE A 88 -5.84 6.09 -0.45
C PHE A 88 -6.65 5.69 0.78
N LEU A 89 -6.02 4.99 1.71
CA LEU A 89 -6.65 4.49 2.93
C LEU A 89 -5.85 4.91 4.17
N ALA A 90 -6.53 5.53 5.13
CA ALA A 90 -5.95 5.90 6.41
C ALA A 90 -6.16 4.81 7.47
N VAL A 91 -5.09 4.38 8.14
CA VAL A 91 -5.11 3.25 9.08
C VAL A 91 -4.40 3.61 10.40
N GLU A 92 -5.11 3.48 11.53
CA GLU A 92 -4.60 3.83 12.87
C GLU A 92 -3.41 2.95 13.31
N THR A 93 -3.41 1.67 12.95
CA THR A 93 -2.38 0.72 13.42
C THR A 93 -0.99 1.03 12.88
N CYS A 94 -0.86 1.80 11.79
CA CYS A 94 0.43 2.20 11.22
C CYS A 94 0.92 3.61 11.66
N ARG A 95 0.44 4.13 12.80
CA ARG A 95 0.95 5.38 13.40
C ARG A 95 2.32 5.23 14.07
N GLU A 96 2.98 6.36 14.29
CA GLU A 96 4.15 6.46 15.18
C GLU A 96 3.77 6.01 16.62
N ARG A 97 4.77 5.90 17.48
CA ARG A 97 4.61 5.61 18.90
C ARG A 97 3.60 6.58 19.56
N LEU A 98 2.55 6.02 20.17
CA LEU A 98 1.42 6.78 20.70
C LEU A 98 1.72 7.46 22.05
N GLY A 99 1.00 8.55 22.31
CA GLY A 99 0.93 9.27 23.59
C GLY A 99 2.15 10.15 23.91
N ALA A 100 2.07 10.96 24.96
CA ALA A 100 3.08 11.94 25.42
C ALA A 100 3.47 13.08 24.46
N ASN A 101 3.80 12.78 23.20
CA ASN A 101 4.25 13.79 22.23
C ASN A 101 3.07 14.31 21.42
N PRO A 102 2.81 15.64 21.41
CA PRO A 102 1.70 16.24 20.66
C PRO A 102 1.74 15.97 19.16
N CYS A 103 2.94 15.83 18.58
CA CYS A 103 3.08 15.51 17.16
C CYS A 103 2.52 14.14 16.79
N ASP A 104 2.37 13.26 17.78
CA ASP A 104 1.81 11.93 17.58
C ASP A 104 0.33 11.86 17.93
N LYS A 105 -0.31 12.99 18.28
CA LYS A 105 -1.76 13.14 18.38
C LYS A 105 -2.30 13.61 17.04
N ARG A 106 -3.32 12.95 16.51
CA ARG A 106 -3.98 13.36 15.26
C ARG A 106 -5.08 14.39 15.50
N ARG A 107 -5.48 15.10 14.44
CA ARG A 107 -6.71 15.91 14.41
C ARG A 107 -7.95 15.02 14.30
N SER A 108 -9.12 15.65 14.39
CA SER A 108 -10.38 14.96 14.11
C SER A 108 -10.42 14.46 12.66
N ILE A 109 -11.15 13.37 12.43
CA ILE A 109 -11.37 12.88 11.06
C ILE A 109 -12.23 13.87 10.27
N THR A 110 -13.16 14.56 10.94
CA THR A 110 -13.95 15.67 10.38
C THR A 110 -13.04 16.75 9.80
N GLU A 111 -12.03 17.21 10.55
CA GLU A 111 -11.03 18.15 10.01
C GLU A 111 -10.24 17.55 8.85
N TYR A 112 -9.76 16.30 8.97
CA TYR A 112 -9.00 15.67 7.90
C TYR A 112 -9.78 15.52 6.60
N ARG A 113 -11.08 15.24 6.65
CA ARG A 113 -11.92 15.21 5.44
C ARG A 113 -12.01 16.56 4.74
N THR A 114 -11.81 17.68 5.44
CA THR A 114 -11.75 19.00 4.78
C THR A 114 -10.42 19.22 4.06
N LEU A 115 -9.34 18.60 4.54
CA LEU A 115 -7.98 18.75 3.99
C LEU A 115 -7.67 17.71 2.91
N PHE A 116 -8.17 16.49 3.10
CA PHE A 116 -7.95 15.32 2.25
C PHE A 116 -9.27 14.63 1.88
N PRO A 117 -10.14 15.28 1.08
CA PRO A 117 -11.49 14.78 0.81
C PRO A 117 -11.57 13.39 0.18
N ALA A 118 -10.55 12.96 -0.57
CA ALA A 118 -10.52 11.67 -1.26
C ALA A 118 -9.69 10.57 -0.55
N ILE A 119 -9.17 10.82 0.66
CA ILE A 119 -8.61 9.74 1.50
C ILE A 119 -9.77 9.02 2.18
N ASP A 120 -9.78 7.68 2.11
CA ASP A 120 -10.73 6.87 2.86
C ASP A 120 -10.32 6.76 4.33
N PHE A 121 -11.25 7.13 5.21
CA PHE A 121 -11.13 7.03 6.67
C PHE A 121 -12.13 6.03 7.27
N SER A 122 -12.74 5.17 6.45
CA SER A 122 -13.80 4.23 6.83
C SER A 122 -13.40 3.25 7.93
N LEU A 123 -12.10 2.93 8.04
CA LEU A 123 -11.56 2.05 9.08
C LEU A 123 -11.29 2.75 10.43
N ILE A 124 -11.52 4.06 10.52
CA ILE A 124 -11.32 4.81 11.77
C ILE A 124 -12.66 4.97 12.48
N GLU A 125 -12.78 4.33 13.64
CA GLU A 125 -14.03 4.27 14.40
C GLU A 125 -14.41 5.60 15.08
N ASN A 126 -13.41 6.34 15.58
CA ASN A 126 -13.61 7.52 16.42
C ASN A 126 -13.19 8.79 15.70
N ASP A 127 -14.03 9.83 15.71
CA ASP A 127 -13.68 11.11 15.09
C ASP A 127 -12.50 11.76 15.81
N GLU A 128 -12.53 11.81 17.14
CA GLU A 128 -11.44 12.29 17.98
C GLU A 128 -10.35 11.22 18.19
N ASP A 129 -9.13 11.66 18.52
CA ASP A 129 -8.01 10.77 18.81
C ASP A 129 -8.11 10.16 20.22
N VAL A 130 -8.81 9.03 20.32
CA VAL A 130 -8.96 8.28 21.58
C VAL A 130 -7.76 7.39 21.90
N LEU A 131 -6.85 7.16 20.95
CA LEU A 131 -5.69 6.27 21.10
C LEU A 131 -4.49 6.99 21.70
N TRP A 132 -4.39 8.32 21.52
CA TRP A 132 -3.31 9.12 22.10
C TRP A 132 -3.65 9.56 23.53
N VAL A 133 -2.76 9.22 24.47
CA VAL A 133 -2.90 9.60 25.90
C VAL A 133 -1.79 10.61 26.28
N PRO A 134 -2.13 11.76 26.90
CA PRO A 134 -1.17 12.83 27.18
C PRO A 134 0.06 12.46 28.00
N ASP A 135 -0.08 11.54 28.96
CA ASP A 135 0.98 11.25 29.94
C ASP A 135 1.48 9.80 29.88
N VAL A 136 1.02 9.04 28.87
CA VAL A 136 1.38 7.63 28.70
C VAL A 136 1.99 7.44 27.33
N ARG A 137 3.32 7.24 27.27
CA ARG A 137 4.00 6.87 26.03
C ARG A 137 3.89 5.36 25.85
N GLU A 138 3.39 4.93 24.69
CA GLU A 138 3.31 3.52 24.28
C GLU A 138 4.65 2.81 24.51
N THR A 139 4.67 1.56 24.98
CA THR A 139 5.93 0.83 25.13
C THR A 139 6.47 0.37 23.77
N PHE A 140 7.77 0.10 23.66
CA PHE A 140 8.33 -0.44 22.42
C PHE A 140 7.80 -1.82 22.07
N GLU A 141 7.44 -2.61 23.08
CA GLU A 141 6.77 -3.91 22.91
C GLU A 141 5.38 -3.74 22.32
N SER A 142 4.54 -2.88 22.93
CA SER A 142 3.20 -2.56 22.41
C SER A 142 3.25 -2.00 20.98
N LEU A 143 4.23 -1.13 20.68
CA LEU A 143 4.44 -0.58 19.34
C LEU A 143 4.75 -1.69 18.32
N GLY A 144 5.63 -2.62 18.68
CA GLY A 144 5.98 -3.75 17.83
C GLY A 144 4.82 -4.74 17.63
N GLU A 145 4.04 -5.01 18.68
CA GLU A 145 2.83 -5.84 18.59
C GLU A 145 1.75 -5.20 17.73
N ARG A 146 1.54 -3.89 17.86
CA ARG A 146 0.63 -3.12 17.00
C ARG A 146 1.09 -3.15 15.54
N GLY A 147 2.39 -3.04 15.31
CA GLY A 147 2.99 -3.23 14.00
C GLY A 147 2.76 -4.62 13.41
N ARG A 148 2.90 -5.68 14.22
CA ARG A 148 2.60 -7.05 13.77
C ARG A 148 1.13 -7.20 13.38
N LYS A 149 0.20 -6.67 14.19
CA LYS A 149 -1.23 -6.66 13.85
C LYS A 149 -1.51 -5.92 12.54
N PHE A 150 -0.74 -4.87 12.24
CA PHE A 150 -0.81 -4.18 10.96
C PHE A 150 -0.33 -5.08 9.81
N ILE A 151 0.80 -5.80 9.96
CA ILE A 151 1.25 -6.79 8.98
C ILE A 151 0.23 -7.93 8.81
N ASP A 152 -0.34 -8.44 9.91
CA ASP A 152 -1.38 -9.47 9.91
C ASP A 152 -2.63 -9.02 9.14
N TRP A 153 -3.00 -7.74 9.26
CA TRP A 153 -4.10 -7.17 8.50
C TRP A 153 -3.74 -6.92 7.02
N LEU A 154 -2.48 -6.57 6.70
CA LEU A 154 -2.04 -6.47 5.31
C LEU A 154 -2.20 -7.81 4.57
N TRP A 155 -2.07 -8.94 5.28
CA TRP A 155 -2.29 -10.27 4.71
C TRP A 155 -3.71 -10.53 4.20
N THR A 156 -4.68 -9.76 4.67
CA THR A 156 -6.08 -9.93 4.27
C THR A 156 -6.46 -9.02 3.11
N ARG A 157 -5.52 -8.26 2.54
CA ARG A 157 -5.74 -7.36 1.42
C ARG A 157 -5.70 -8.12 0.11
N GLU A 158 -6.54 -7.72 -0.83
CA GLU A 158 -6.55 -8.27 -2.20
C GLU A 158 -5.47 -7.63 -3.09
N GLU A 159 -5.00 -6.44 -2.70
CA GLU A 159 -3.98 -5.70 -3.43
C GLU A 159 -2.59 -6.33 -3.27
N LYS A 160 -1.86 -6.44 -4.38
CA LYS A 160 -0.53 -7.07 -4.43
C LYS A 160 0.61 -6.10 -4.21
N GLU A 161 0.47 -4.89 -4.75
CA GLU A 161 1.49 -3.84 -4.68
C GLU A 161 0.92 -2.66 -3.88
N ILE A 162 1.26 -2.60 -2.61
CA ILE A 162 0.74 -1.61 -1.65
C ILE A 162 1.86 -0.66 -1.23
N ALA A 163 1.65 0.64 -1.42
CA ALA A 163 2.54 1.66 -0.88
C ALA A 163 2.14 2.01 0.55
N ILE A 164 3.04 1.82 1.52
CA ILE A 164 2.78 2.13 2.93
C ILE A 164 3.60 3.36 3.33
N VAL A 165 2.90 4.44 3.68
CA VAL A 165 3.50 5.68 4.17
C VAL A 165 3.28 5.75 5.68
N THR A 166 4.37 5.65 6.44
CA THR A 166 4.33 5.51 7.90
C THR A 166 5.59 6.12 8.53
N HIS A 167 5.94 5.71 9.74
CA HIS A 167 6.96 6.34 10.58
C HIS A 167 8.10 5.38 10.89
N SER A 168 9.29 5.94 11.10
CA SER A 168 10.50 5.15 11.32
C SER A 168 10.46 4.35 12.63
N GLY A 169 9.80 4.85 13.68
CA GLY A 169 9.64 4.12 14.94
C GLY A 169 8.83 2.83 14.74
N LEU A 170 7.66 2.91 14.11
CA LEU A 170 6.85 1.73 13.79
C LEU A 170 7.64 0.74 12.92
N LEU A 171 8.20 1.20 11.80
CA LEU A 171 8.94 0.33 10.88
C LEU A 171 10.08 -0.38 11.58
N TRP A 172 10.89 0.35 12.33
CA TRP A 172 12.07 -0.21 12.98
C TRP A 172 11.71 -1.28 14.02
N HIS A 173 10.71 -1.04 14.86
CA HIS A 173 10.30 -2.00 15.89
C HIS A 173 9.62 -3.23 15.30
N THR A 174 8.73 -3.04 14.33
CA THR A 174 7.98 -4.13 13.67
C THR A 174 8.91 -5.02 12.87
N LEU A 175 9.68 -4.42 11.95
CA LEU A 175 10.56 -5.16 11.04
C LEU A 175 11.69 -5.88 11.78
N ARG A 176 12.16 -5.35 12.93
CA ARG A 176 13.12 -6.07 13.79
C ARG A 176 12.53 -7.28 14.48
N MET A 177 11.24 -7.25 14.81
CA MET A 177 10.57 -8.38 15.45
C MET A 177 10.31 -9.49 14.44
N ASP A 178 9.87 -9.14 13.23
CA ASP A 178 9.48 -10.12 12.22
C ASP A 178 10.67 -10.67 11.43
N SER A 179 11.79 -9.94 11.33
CA SER A 179 12.99 -10.42 10.65
C SER A 179 13.93 -11.30 11.49
N LYS A 180 13.53 -11.67 12.72
CA LYS A 180 14.39 -12.46 13.64
C LYS A 180 14.83 -13.80 13.06
N GLU A 181 13.95 -14.44 12.30
CA GLU A 181 14.17 -15.76 11.69
C GLU A 181 14.71 -15.66 10.26
N CYS A 182 14.86 -14.45 9.72
CA CYS A 182 15.43 -14.25 8.40
C CYS A 182 16.95 -14.50 8.40
N HIS A 183 17.49 -14.78 7.21
CA HIS A 183 18.93 -14.83 7.00
C HIS A 183 19.62 -13.56 7.55
N PRO A 184 20.81 -13.62 8.17
CA PRO A 184 21.45 -12.46 8.80
C PRO A 184 21.55 -11.22 7.91
N THR A 185 21.82 -11.39 6.62
CA THR A 185 21.84 -10.29 5.64
C THR A 185 20.47 -9.61 5.50
N VAL A 186 19.40 -10.39 5.35
CA VAL A 186 18.03 -9.86 5.24
C VAL A 186 17.64 -9.16 6.53
N ARG A 187 17.90 -9.79 7.68
CA ARG A 187 17.67 -9.17 8.99
C ARG A 187 18.42 -7.85 9.14
N HIS A 188 19.68 -7.78 8.68
CA HIS A 188 20.46 -6.55 8.74
C HIS A 188 19.84 -5.45 7.90
N GLU A 189 19.48 -5.72 6.64
CA GLU A 189 18.89 -4.72 5.74
C GLU A 189 17.51 -4.23 6.21
N VAL A 190 16.64 -5.16 6.59
CA VAL A 190 15.26 -4.88 7.01
C VAL A 190 15.20 -4.13 8.34
N SER A 191 16.22 -4.26 9.19
CA SER A 191 16.26 -3.62 10.52
C SER A 191 16.98 -2.28 10.59
N LYS A 192 17.45 -1.74 9.45
CA LYS A 192 18.02 -0.38 9.38
C LYS A 192 16.92 0.66 9.61
N TYR A 193 17.25 1.71 10.35
CA TYR A 193 16.38 2.88 10.45
C TYR A 193 16.13 3.48 9.06
N PHE A 194 14.92 3.97 8.85
CA PHE A 194 14.52 4.68 7.64
C PHE A 194 14.81 6.17 7.81
N ALA A 195 15.39 6.79 6.78
CA ALA A 195 15.44 8.23 6.63
C ALA A 195 14.10 8.79 6.13
N ASN A 196 13.93 10.12 6.20
CA ASN A 196 12.73 10.79 5.69
C ASN A 196 12.60 10.60 4.18
N CYS A 197 11.40 10.22 3.72
CA CYS A 197 11.11 9.87 2.32
C CYS A 197 12.03 8.79 1.74
N GLU A 198 12.62 7.93 2.58
CA GLU A 198 13.30 6.74 2.11
C GLU A 198 12.27 5.70 1.67
N LEU A 199 12.45 5.16 0.48
CA LEU A 199 11.63 4.08 -0.07
C LEU A 199 12.39 2.76 0.00
N ARG A 200 11.75 1.72 0.56
CA ARG A 200 12.22 0.33 0.47
C ARG A 200 11.08 -0.56 0.02
N SER A 201 11.37 -1.47 -0.91
CA SER A 201 10.46 -2.54 -1.29
C SER A 201 10.69 -3.75 -0.40
N LEU A 202 9.62 -4.31 0.13
CA LEU A 202 9.62 -5.53 0.94
C LEU A 202 8.63 -6.51 0.32
N VAL A 203 9.03 -7.78 0.23
CA VAL A 203 8.12 -8.86 -0.13
C VAL A 203 7.69 -9.53 1.16
N LEU A 204 6.41 -9.43 1.46
CA LEU A 204 5.80 -10.22 2.52
C LEU A 204 5.57 -11.63 1.96
N VAL A 205 5.87 -12.69 2.73
CA VAL A 205 5.49 -14.08 2.38
C VAL A 205 4.60 -14.70 3.46
N ASP A 206 3.36 -15.08 3.11
CA ASP A 206 2.42 -15.73 4.04
C ASP A 206 2.83 -17.18 4.18
N ARG A 207 3.20 -17.56 5.40
CA ARG A 207 3.52 -18.95 5.77
C ARG A 207 2.38 -19.65 6.49
N SER A 208 1.34 -18.90 6.85
CA SER A 208 0.25 -19.29 7.73
C SER A 208 -1.06 -19.61 7.01
N MET A 209 -1.14 -19.40 5.70
CA MET A 209 -2.38 -19.58 4.91
C MET A 209 -3.53 -18.69 5.43
N LEU A 210 -3.20 -17.50 5.95
CA LEU A 210 -4.18 -16.52 6.39
C LEU A 210 -4.83 -15.80 5.19
N GLY A 211 -4.10 -15.70 4.07
CA GLY A 211 -4.63 -15.19 2.81
C GLY A 211 -5.69 -16.11 2.20
N SER A 212 -6.77 -15.54 1.67
CA SER A 212 -7.89 -16.28 1.08
C SER A 212 -7.74 -16.60 -0.41
N ASP A 213 -6.55 -16.43 -0.99
CA ASP A 213 -6.36 -16.57 -2.42
C ASP A 213 -6.48 -18.03 -2.86
N SER A 214 -7.61 -18.35 -3.50
CA SER A 214 -7.74 -19.58 -4.28
C SER A 214 -6.76 -19.53 -5.46
N PRO A 215 -6.01 -20.62 -5.75
CA PRO A 215 -5.07 -20.61 -6.87
C PRO A 215 -5.81 -20.37 -8.20
N SER A 216 -5.60 -19.21 -8.81
CA SER A 216 -6.31 -18.79 -10.02
C SER A 216 -5.88 -19.57 -11.28
N TYR A 217 -4.72 -20.22 -11.25
CA TYR A 217 -4.12 -20.89 -12.42
C TYR A 217 -3.84 -22.37 -12.19
N ASN A 218 -4.56 -23.02 -11.27
CA ASN A 218 -4.48 -24.48 -11.16
C ASN A 218 -5.10 -25.13 -12.39
N TYR A 219 -4.26 -25.54 -13.33
CA TYR A 219 -4.63 -26.41 -14.44
C TYR A 219 -4.33 -27.86 -14.04
N PRO A 220 -5.32 -28.68 -13.67
CA PRO A 220 -5.09 -30.04 -13.18
C PRO A 220 -4.64 -31.01 -14.28
N GLY A 221 -4.47 -30.53 -15.52
CA GLY A 221 -4.46 -31.38 -16.70
C GLY A 221 -5.87 -31.89 -16.99
N LYS A 222 -6.32 -31.79 -18.23
CA LYS A 222 -7.32 -32.73 -18.73
C LYS A 222 -6.53 -33.80 -19.47
N ILE A 223 -6.73 -35.08 -19.12
CA ILE A 223 -6.41 -36.13 -20.09
C ILE A 223 -7.46 -35.96 -21.19
N PRO A 224 -7.08 -35.63 -22.43
CA PRO A 224 -8.04 -35.61 -23.53
C PRO A 224 -8.65 -37.00 -23.67
N ASP A 225 -9.97 -37.11 -23.87
CA ASP A 225 -10.57 -38.39 -24.22
C ASP A 225 -10.03 -38.81 -25.59
N GLY A 226 -9.12 -39.79 -25.58
CA GLY A 226 -8.42 -40.25 -26.77
C GLY A 226 -7.30 -41.23 -26.45
N VAL A 227 -7.05 -42.15 -27.36
CA VAL A 227 -5.89 -43.05 -27.26
C VAL A 227 -4.65 -42.25 -27.67
N ASP A 228 -3.58 -42.36 -26.88
CA ASP A 228 -2.28 -41.75 -27.20
C ASP A 228 -1.76 -42.41 -28.49
N LEU A 229 -1.95 -41.75 -29.62
CA LEU A 229 -1.52 -42.22 -30.92
C LEU A 229 -0.24 -41.48 -31.32
N PRO A 230 0.82 -42.19 -31.74
CA PRO A 230 1.97 -41.56 -32.36
C PRO A 230 1.51 -40.68 -33.53
N SER A 231 2.15 -39.52 -33.72
CA SER A 231 1.86 -38.57 -34.82
C SER A 231 1.69 -39.26 -36.17
N ASP A 232 2.53 -40.26 -36.42
CA ASP A 232 2.63 -41.00 -37.66
C ASP A 232 1.41 -41.89 -37.94
N VAL A 233 0.60 -42.17 -36.91
CA VAL A 233 -0.65 -42.95 -36.98
C VAL A 233 -1.86 -42.02 -37.05
N ALA A 234 -1.81 -40.84 -36.42
CA ALA A 234 -2.86 -39.84 -36.49
C ALA A 234 -2.99 -39.25 -37.91
N ASP A 235 -1.86 -38.96 -38.57
CA ASP A 235 -1.84 -38.43 -39.93
C ASP A 235 -2.44 -39.43 -40.95
N LYS A 236 -2.21 -40.74 -40.76
CA LYS A 236 -2.80 -41.77 -41.60
C LYS A 236 -4.31 -41.88 -41.44
N LYS A 237 -4.81 -41.71 -40.21
CA LYS A 237 -6.24 -41.79 -39.92
C LYS A 237 -7.01 -40.61 -40.50
N GLN A 238 -6.45 -39.41 -40.44
CA GLN A 238 -7.02 -38.23 -41.12
C GLN A 238 -7.03 -38.40 -42.64
N LEU A 239 -5.97 -38.93 -43.23
CA LEU A 239 -5.90 -39.20 -44.67
C LEU A 239 -6.90 -40.29 -45.12
N GLU A 240 -7.15 -41.30 -44.27
CA GLU A 240 -8.16 -42.35 -44.53
C GLU A 240 -9.59 -41.82 -44.36
N GLU A 241 -9.88 -41.01 -43.34
CA GLU A 241 -11.19 -40.36 -43.14
C GLU A 241 -11.51 -39.35 -44.25
N GLU A 242 -10.54 -38.52 -44.66
CA GLU A 242 -10.69 -37.61 -45.81
C GLU A 242 -10.81 -38.33 -47.16
N ALA A 243 -10.31 -39.56 -47.27
CA ALA A 243 -10.50 -40.40 -48.46
C ALA A 243 -11.89 -41.03 -48.47
N GLN A 244 -12.44 -41.39 -47.30
CA GLN A 244 -13.80 -41.92 -47.15
C GLN A 244 -14.86 -40.84 -47.44
N GLU A 245 -14.70 -39.62 -46.94
CA GLU A 245 -15.59 -38.49 -47.23
C GLU A 245 -15.63 -38.10 -48.72
N ARG A 246 -14.53 -38.33 -49.46
CA ARG A 246 -14.46 -38.09 -50.91
C ARG A 246 -15.09 -39.20 -51.77
N THR A 247 -15.54 -40.30 -51.17
CA THR A 247 -16.12 -41.45 -51.88
C THR A 247 -17.62 -41.65 -51.65
N GLU A 248 -18.28 -40.85 -50.81
CA GLU A 248 -19.74 -40.88 -50.71
C GLU A 248 -20.39 -40.03 -51.82
N PRO A 249 -21.24 -40.62 -52.69
CA PRO A 249 -21.96 -39.86 -53.70
C PRO A 249 -23.18 -39.15 -53.07
N VAL A 250 -23.49 -37.96 -53.61
CA VAL A 250 -24.67 -37.12 -53.30
C VAL A 250 -25.98 -37.89 -53.38
#